data_AF-A0A350TM35-F1
#
_entry.id   AF-A0A350TM35-F1
#
_cell.length_a   1.000
_cell.length_b   1.000
_cell.length_c   1.000
_cell.angle_alpha   90.00
_cell.angle_beta   90.00
_cell.angle_gamma   90.00
#
_symmetry.space_group_name_H-M   'P 1'
#
loop_
_entity.id
_entity.type
_entity.pdbx_description
1 polymer ?
#
loop_
_entity_poly.entity_id
_entity_poly.type
_entity_poly.pdbx_seq_one_letter_code
_entity_poly.pdbx_strand_id
1 'polypeptide(L)'
;MIQAVLGNPNHSEYGVATIPFPIPHDQYAHCMELLEALEIGDAVKVDCKMEEVDSFFSVLKRTEMLTVNVEEPNYLAKRLDSFDTCEAAQFQAMAHKLELFELKDLINLTFCCQQATVITDFSDLAAVGRNRYMNLHGGSASVDELNALDGEETARQLIESGSGTITPYGVVYNNGMKLEQVYDGRFFPCYWWTWMWTWSACVRREKTGTTTCARSEAKRKPRQHKAVGVNSFIQHQLSIQRLLL
;
A
#
# COMPACT_ATOMS: atom_id res chain seq x y z
N MET A 1 -2.77 6.18 10.93
CA MET A 1 -3.56 7.35 10.49
C MET A 1 -2.62 8.40 9.95
N ILE A 2 -2.92 8.94 8.78
CA ILE A 2 -2.19 10.03 8.13
C ILE A 2 -3.09 11.26 8.19
N GLN A 3 -2.58 12.41 8.58
CA GLN A 3 -3.28 13.69 8.45
C GLN A 3 -2.51 14.54 7.45
N ALA A 4 -3.21 15.03 6.44
CA ALA A 4 -2.61 15.90 5.44
C ALA A 4 -3.34 17.23 5.39
N VAL A 5 -2.58 18.31 5.34
CA VAL A 5 -3.07 19.65 5.06
C VAL A 5 -3.02 19.85 3.55
N LEU A 6 -4.17 20.07 2.93
CA LEU A 6 -4.33 20.22 1.49
C LEU A 6 -4.72 21.66 1.16
N GLY A 7 -4.11 22.21 0.11
CA GLY A 7 -4.41 23.54 -0.41
C GLY A 7 -4.53 23.55 -1.93
N ASN A 8 -5.10 24.63 -2.47
CA ASN A 8 -5.13 24.84 -3.92
C ASN A 8 -3.78 25.38 -4.41
N PRO A 9 -3.07 24.69 -5.32
CA PRO A 9 -1.75 25.12 -5.80
C PRO A 9 -1.79 26.46 -6.56
N ASN A 10 -2.94 26.84 -7.10
CA ASN A 10 -3.11 28.08 -7.89
C ASN A 10 -3.76 29.21 -7.09
N HIS A 11 -4.43 28.90 -5.98
CA HIS A 11 -5.22 29.85 -5.18
C HIS A 11 -4.90 29.73 -3.68
N SER A 12 -3.72 30.21 -3.29
CA SER A 12 -3.28 30.20 -1.89
C SER A 12 -4.20 30.98 -0.94
N GLU A 13 -4.94 31.95 -1.46
CA GLU A 13 -5.90 32.79 -0.74
C GLU A 13 -7.15 32.04 -0.27
N TYR A 14 -7.43 30.86 -0.83
CA TYR A 14 -8.57 30.03 -0.40
C TYR A 14 -8.30 29.32 0.93
N GLY A 15 -7.05 29.31 1.39
CA GLY A 15 -6.64 28.65 2.63
C GLY A 15 -6.36 27.17 2.43
N VAL A 16 -6.52 26.38 3.50
CA VAL A 16 -6.17 24.96 3.54
C VAL A 16 -7.24 24.15 4.28
N ALA A 17 -7.33 22.86 3.96
CA ALA A 17 -8.18 21.88 4.63
C ALA A 17 -7.33 20.74 5.20
N THR A 18 -7.60 20.36 6.45
CA THR A 18 -6.95 19.20 7.07
C THR A 18 -7.81 17.96 6.84
N ILE A 19 -7.31 17.01 6.07
CA ILE A 19 -8.02 15.78 5.69
C ILE A 19 -7.37 14.56 6.35
N PRO A 20 -8.14 13.74 7.10
CA PRO A 20 -7.65 12.48 7.62
C PRO A 20 -7.64 11.42 6.51
N PHE A 21 -6.55 10.66 6.42
CA PHE A 21 -6.39 9.52 5.55
C PHE A 21 -6.11 8.22 6.35
N PRO A 22 -6.75 7.09 5.98
CA PRO A 22 -7.80 6.98 4.97
C PRO A 22 -9.06 7.76 5.40
N ILE A 23 -9.78 8.34 4.43
CA ILE A 23 -10.97 9.15 4.75
C ILE A 23 -12.03 8.23 5.39
N PRO A 24 -12.47 8.49 6.63
CA PRO A 24 -13.51 7.70 7.27
C PRO A 24 -14.83 7.79 6.50
N HIS A 25 -15.54 6.68 6.36
CA HIS A 25 -16.77 6.63 5.56
C HIS A 25 -17.84 7.60 6.07
N ASP A 26 -17.96 7.77 7.38
CA ASP A 26 -18.88 8.71 8.03
C ASP A 26 -18.48 10.18 7.86
N GLN A 27 -17.22 10.45 7.51
CA GLN A 27 -16.68 11.80 7.32
C GLN A 27 -16.44 12.15 5.85
N TYR A 28 -16.72 11.22 4.92
CA TYR A 28 -16.41 11.41 3.51
C TYR A 28 -17.12 12.63 2.92
N ALA A 29 -18.42 12.79 3.14
CA ALA A 29 -19.18 13.94 2.65
C ALA A 29 -18.60 15.27 3.16
N HIS A 30 -18.28 15.33 4.46
CA HIS A 30 -17.68 16.51 5.07
C HIS A 30 -16.29 16.84 4.49
N CYS A 31 -15.45 15.83 4.28
CA CYS A 31 -14.11 16.03 3.69
C CYS A 31 -14.22 16.54 2.25
N MET A 32 -15.17 16.02 1.46
CA MET A 32 -15.39 16.50 0.09
C MET A 32 -15.90 17.93 0.05
N GLU A 33 -16.80 18.32 0.96
CA GLU A 33 -17.28 19.71 1.09
C GLU A 33 -16.13 20.69 1.39
N LEU A 34 -15.18 20.29 2.26
CA LEU A 34 -13.98 21.11 2.55
C LEU A 34 -13.07 21.27 1.34
N LEU A 35 -12.88 20.22 0.54
CA LEU A 35 -12.07 20.25 -0.66
C LEU A 35 -12.73 21.07 -1.79
N GLU A 36 -14.04 20.91 -1.96
CA GLU A 36 -14.83 21.67 -2.93
C GLU A 36 -14.80 23.17 -2.63
N ALA A 37 -14.84 23.57 -1.36
CA ALA A 37 -14.70 24.97 -0.96
C ALA A 37 -13.35 25.60 -1.34
N LEU A 38 -12.32 24.76 -1.55
CA LEU A 38 -11.00 25.16 -2.02
C LEU A 38 -10.83 24.97 -3.55
N GLU A 39 -11.88 24.55 -4.25
CA GLU A 39 -11.88 24.20 -5.68
C GLU A 39 -10.85 23.10 -6.04
N ILE A 40 -10.68 22.11 -5.16
CA ILE A 40 -9.80 20.94 -5.34
C ILE A 40 -10.55 19.63 -5.02
N GLY A 41 -9.88 18.48 -5.19
CA GLY A 41 -10.43 17.17 -4.83
C GLY A 41 -11.09 16.44 -6.00
N ASP A 42 -10.75 16.80 -7.23
CA ASP A 42 -11.14 16.04 -8.41
C ASP A 42 -10.50 14.64 -8.36
N ALA A 43 -11.31 13.59 -8.57
CA ALA A 43 -10.86 12.20 -8.46
C ALA A 43 -9.82 11.79 -9.51
N VAL A 44 -9.53 12.63 -10.50
CA VAL A 44 -8.55 12.36 -11.57
C VAL A 44 -7.44 13.41 -11.60
N LYS A 45 -7.74 14.68 -11.31
CA LYS A 45 -6.72 15.74 -11.40
C LYS A 45 -5.76 15.72 -10.22
N VAL A 46 -4.54 16.17 -10.49
CA VAL A 46 -3.51 16.46 -9.48
C VAL A 46 -3.67 17.90 -8.99
N ASP A 47 -4.81 18.18 -8.38
CA ASP A 47 -5.22 19.54 -7.99
C ASP A 47 -4.99 19.85 -6.50
N CYS A 48 -4.56 18.88 -5.68
CA CYS A 48 -4.35 19.07 -4.26
C CYS A 48 -2.85 19.25 -3.96
N LYS A 49 -2.44 20.42 -3.45
CA LYS A 49 -1.08 20.61 -2.93
C LYS A 49 -1.01 20.09 -1.50
N MET A 50 -0.12 19.13 -1.21
CA MET A 50 0.12 18.63 0.14
C MET A 50 1.01 19.61 0.90
N GLU A 51 0.42 20.55 1.66
CA GLU A 51 1.18 21.56 2.41
C GLU A 51 1.95 20.95 3.57
N GLU A 52 1.30 20.09 4.35
CA GLU A 52 1.89 19.42 5.52
C GLU A 52 1.39 17.99 5.64
N VAL A 53 2.25 17.09 6.13
CA VAL A 53 1.88 15.69 6.40
C VAL A 53 2.31 15.28 7.80
N ASP A 54 1.32 14.92 8.63
CA ASP A 54 1.54 14.28 9.92
C ASP A 54 1.20 12.79 9.85
N SER A 55 2.18 11.95 10.13
CA SER A 55 2.06 10.50 10.00
C SER A 55 3.14 9.78 10.80
N PHE A 56 2.81 8.57 11.26
CA PHE A 56 3.79 7.59 11.74
C PHE A 56 4.85 7.27 10.69
N PHE A 57 4.47 7.29 9.41
CA PHE A 57 5.37 7.06 8.29
C PHE A 57 6.12 8.35 7.93
N SER A 58 7.20 8.64 8.66
CA SER A 58 7.97 9.87 8.47
C SER A 58 8.57 10.04 7.07
N VAL A 59 8.69 8.96 6.28
CA VAL A 59 9.09 9.05 4.87
C VAL A 59 8.08 9.84 4.02
N LEU A 60 6.81 9.89 4.43
CA LEU A 60 5.77 10.65 3.74
C LEU A 60 5.96 12.16 3.87
N LYS A 61 6.80 12.66 4.77
CA LYS A 61 7.14 14.10 4.78
C LYS A 61 7.76 14.57 3.47
N ARG A 62 8.36 13.67 2.69
CA ARG A 62 8.91 14.01 1.36
C ARG A 62 7.82 14.28 0.33
N THR A 63 6.56 13.97 0.62
CA THR A 63 5.42 14.30 -0.25
C THR A 63 4.89 15.71 -0.02
N GLU A 64 5.37 16.42 1.00
CA GLU A 64 5.05 17.83 1.21
C GLU A 64 5.47 18.65 -0.03
N MET A 65 4.69 19.68 -0.33
CA MET A 65 4.79 20.55 -1.51
C MET A 65 4.49 19.88 -2.86
N LEU A 66 4.20 18.58 -2.91
CA LEU A 66 3.76 17.92 -4.13
C LEU A 66 2.28 18.20 -4.41
N THR A 67 1.95 18.35 -5.69
CA THR A 67 0.57 18.35 -6.18
C THR A 67 0.15 16.92 -6.51
N VAL A 68 -0.91 16.47 -5.87
CA VAL A 68 -1.37 15.08 -5.92
C VAL A 68 -2.85 15.02 -6.23
N ASN A 69 -3.30 13.85 -6.65
CA ASN A 69 -4.71 13.53 -6.70
C ASN A 69 -5.15 13.08 -5.30
N VAL A 70 -6.28 13.58 -4.79
CA VAL A 70 -6.77 13.27 -3.42
C VAL A 70 -6.97 11.76 -3.17
N GLU A 71 -7.25 10.97 -4.20
CA GLU A 71 -7.42 9.53 -4.09
C GLU A 71 -6.10 8.78 -3.90
N GLU A 72 -4.96 9.34 -4.33
CA GLU A 72 -3.65 8.70 -4.14
C GLU A 72 -3.25 8.57 -2.65
N PRO A 73 -3.24 9.63 -1.83
CA PRO A 73 -2.94 9.51 -0.41
C PRO A 73 -4.03 8.72 0.32
N ASN A 74 -5.30 8.79 -0.11
CA ASN A 74 -6.38 7.97 0.43
C ASN A 74 -6.13 6.47 0.20
N TYR A 75 -5.77 6.09 -1.03
CA TYR A 75 -5.45 4.72 -1.40
C TYR A 75 -4.19 4.22 -0.69
N LEU A 76 -3.14 5.03 -0.67
CA LEU A 76 -1.89 4.71 0.03
C LEU A 76 -2.17 4.46 1.52
N ALA A 77 -2.93 5.34 2.17
CA ALA A 77 -3.27 5.20 3.58
C ALA A 77 -4.05 3.92 3.86
N LYS A 78 -5.03 3.54 3.02
CA LYS A 78 -5.75 2.26 3.14
C LYS A 78 -4.80 1.06 3.09
N ARG A 79 -3.79 1.09 2.20
CA ARG A 79 -2.79 0.02 2.11
C ARG A 79 -1.91 -0.03 3.36
N LEU A 80 -1.39 1.12 3.78
CA LEU A 80 -0.53 1.23 4.94
C LEU A 80 -1.24 0.87 6.26
N ASP A 81 -2.56 1.03 6.34
CA ASP A 81 -3.35 0.62 7.52
C ASP A 81 -3.36 -0.90 7.75
N SER A 82 -3.04 -1.68 6.72
CA SER A 82 -2.93 -3.14 6.83
C SER A 82 -1.54 -3.63 7.27
N PHE A 83 -0.55 -2.73 7.35
CA PHE A 83 0.83 -3.11 7.61
C PHE A 83 1.08 -3.38 9.09
N ASP A 84 1.82 -4.44 9.37
CA ASP A 84 2.42 -4.64 10.68
C ASP A 84 3.69 -3.76 10.86
N THR A 85 4.31 -3.84 12.05
CA THR A 85 5.52 -3.06 12.36
C THR A 85 6.72 -3.41 11.48
N CYS A 86 6.82 -4.66 11.02
CA CYS A 86 7.91 -5.13 10.16
C CYS A 86 7.71 -4.61 8.73
N GLU A 87 6.49 -4.71 8.20
CA GLU A 87 6.12 -4.20 6.89
C GLU A 87 6.26 -2.67 6.83
N ALA A 88 5.88 -1.97 7.90
CA ALA A 88 6.08 -0.52 8.01
C ALA A 88 7.57 -0.13 7.99
N ALA A 89 8.44 -0.89 8.66
CA ALA A 89 9.88 -0.66 8.63
C ALA A 89 10.46 -0.93 7.22
N GLN A 90 10.03 -2.00 6.56
CA GLN A 90 10.40 -2.34 5.18
C GLN A 90 10.01 -1.24 4.20
N PHE A 91 8.78 -0.75 4.29
CA PHE A 91 8.29 0.35 3.46
C PHE A 91 9.14 1.62 3.65
N GLN A 92 9.32 2.07 4.88
CA GLN A 92 10.07 3.30 5.16
C GLN A 92 11.55 3.19 4.75
N ALA A 93 12.20 2.07 5.05
CA ALA A 93 13.60 1.85 4.70
C ALA A 93 13.81 1.77 3.18
N MET A 94 12.92 1.08 2.46
CA MET A 94 13.01 0.99 0.99
C MET A 94 12.67 2.30 0.32
N ALA A 95 11.63 3.02 0.77
CA ALA A 95 11.30 4.35 0.25
C ALA A 95 12.47 5.32 0.46
N HIS A 96 13.14 5.26 1.61
CA HIS A 96 14.34 6.06 1.86
C HIS A 96 15.50 5.66 0.95
N LYS A 97 15.81 4.36 0.86
CA LYS A 97 16.92 3.82 0.05
C LYS A 97 16.78 4.14 -1.43
N LEU A 98 15.57 4.06 -1.96
CA LEU A 98 15.26 4.35 -3.36
C LEU A 98 14.97 5.82 -3.61
N GLU A 99 15.02 6.66 -2.57
CA GLU A 99 14.72 8.09 -2.63
C GLU A 99 13.33 8.39 -3.23
N LEU A 100 12.33 7.57 -2.93
CA LEU A 100 10.98 7.75 -3.43
C LEU A 100 10.26 8.88 -2.70
N PHE A 101 9.59 9.74 -3.46
CA PHE A 101 8.75 10.83 -2.95
C PHE A 101 7.44 10.99 -3.72
N GLU A 102 7.32 10.50 -4.96
CA GLU A 102 6.05 10.52 -5.68
C GLU A 102 5.06 9.51 -5.09
N LEU A 103 3.79 9.91 -4.88
CA LEU A 103 2.77 9.01 -4.35
C LEU A 103 2.56 7.78 -5.22
N LYS A 104 2.70 7.91 -6.54
CA LYS A 104 2.67 6.78 -7.47
C LYS A 104 3.69 5.70 -7.10
N ASP A 105 4.95 6.09 -6.90
CA ASP A 105 6.02 5.15 -6.59
C ASP A 105 5.92 4.61 -5.16
N LEU A 106 5.44 5.42 -4.22
CA LEU A 106 5.13 4.96 -2.87
C LEU A 106 4.00 3.93 -2.88
N ILE A 107 2.93 4.15 -3.66
CA ILE A 107 1.86 3.17 -3.88
C ILE A 107 2.44 1.89 -4.49
N ASN A 108 3.27 1.99 -5.53
CA ASN A 108 3.92 0.83 -6.14
C ASN A 108 4.79 0.05 -5.15
N LEU A 109 5.52 0.76 -4.29
CA LEU A 109 6.38 0.13 -3.28
C LEU A 109 5.57 -0.74 -2.31
N THR A 110 4.34 -0.36 -1.96
CA THR A 110 3.50 -1.15 -1.05
C THR A 110 3.11 -2.55 -1.58
N PHE A 111 3.43 -2.89 -2.84
CA PHE A 111 3.20 -4.22 -3.40
C PHE A 111 4.41 -5.14 -3.31
N CYS A 112 5.62 -4.59 -3.14
CA CYS A 112 6.85 -5.35 -3.19
C CYS A 112 7.76 -5.14 -1.97
N CYS A 113 7.47 -4.18 -1.08
CA CYS A 113 8.31 -3.88 0.07
C CYS A 113 8.49 -5.08 1.03
N GLN A 114 7.52 -5.99 1.11
CA GLN A 114 7.61 -7.21 1.93
C GLN A 114 8.77 -8.15 1.55
N GLN A 115 9.29 -8.05 0.33
CA GLN A 115 10.40 -8.87 -0.12
C GLN A 115 11.74 -8.40 0.45
N ALA A 116 11.84 -7.13 0.89
CA ALA A 116 13.03 -6.60 1.52
C ALA A 116 13.14 -7.11 2.97
N THR A 117 14.36 -7.27 3.48
CA THR A 117 14.59 -7.53 4.91
C THR A 117 15.12 -6.27 5.56
N VAL A 118 14.52 -5.84 6.66
CA VAL A 118 15.04 -4.73 7.48
C VAL A 118 15.39 -5.26 8.85
N ILE A 119 16.63 -5.01 9.28
CA ILE A 119 17.07 -5.26 10.64
C ILE A 119 16.98 -3.95 11.41
N THR A 120 16.02 -3.86 12.31
CA THR A 120 15.83 -2.72 13.23
C THR A 120 16.50 -2.93 14.58
N ASP A 121 16.63 -4.20 14.99
CA ASP A 121 17.26 -4.63 16.24
C ASP A 121 18.15 -5.86 15.96
N PHE A 122 19.36 -5.84 16.51
CA PHE A 122 20.35 -6.91 16.37
C PHE A 122 20.38 -7.85 17.58
N SER A 123 19.51 -7.66 18.57
CA SER A 123 19.52 -8.42 19.82
C SER A 123 19.08 -9.89 19.67
N ASP A 124 18.23 -10.19 18.67
CA ASP A 124 17.76 -11.55 18.37
C ASP A 124 18.02 -11.91 16.90
N LEU A 125 19.19 -12.49 16.62
CA LEU A 125 19.58 -12.93 15.28
C LEU A 125 18.70 -14.07 14.76
N ALA A 126 18.18 -14.94 15.63
CA ALA A 126 17.28 -16.01 15.21
C ALA A 126 15.97 -15.45 14.64
N ALA A 127 15.40 -14.40 15.27
CA ALA A 127 14.25 -13.69 14.73
C ALA A 127 14.55 -13.01 13.39
N VAL A 128 15.73 -12.38 13.25
CA VAL A 128 16.17 -11.80 11.98
C VAL A 128 16.22 -12.85 10.86
N GLY A 129 16.81 -14.03 11.14
CA GLY A 129 16.88 -15.11 10.15
C GLY A 129 15.51 -15.67 9.78
N ARG A 130 14.62 -15.86 10.76
CA ARG A 130 13.23 -16.26 10.52
C ARG A 130 12.49 -15.25 9.63
N ASN A 131 12.60 -13.95 9.94
CA ASN A 131 11.98 -12.89 9.14
C ASN A 131 12.54 -12.86 7.72
N ARG A 132 13.86 -12.98 7.57
CA ARG A 132 14.49 -13.10 6.25
C ARG A 132 13.93 -14.27 5.47
N TYR A 133 13.86 -15.45 6.09
CA TYR A 133 13.32 -16.65 5.43
C TYR A 133 11.88 -16.42 4.96
N MET A 134 11.02 -15.89 5.83
CA MET A 134 9.64 -15.57 5.48
C MET A 134 9.54 -14.59 4.31
N ASN A 135 10.33 -13.52 4.31
CA ASN A 135 10.32 -12.52 3.23
C ASN A 135 10.72 -13.14 1.87
N LEU A 136 11.72 -14.03 1.86
CA LEU A 136 12.15 -14.73 0.65
C LEU A 136 11.10 -15.73 0.12
N HIS A 137 10.21 -16.21 0.99
CA HIS A 137 9.16 -17.19 0.65
C HIS A 137 7.76 -16.55 0.59
N GLY A 138 7.68 -15.23 0.37
CA GLY A 138 6.40 -14.54 0.20
C GLY A 138 5.51 -14.53 1.45
N GLY A 139 6.13 -14.55 2.63
CA GLY A 139 5.45 -14.51 3.92
C GLY A 139 4.77 -15.82 4.33
N SER A 140 5.19 -16.96 3.75
CA SER A 140 4.64 -18.27 4.06
C SER A 140 5.75 -19.30 4.25
N ALA A 141 5.59 -20.15 5.27
CA ALA A 141 6.40 -21.33 5.51
C ALA A 141 5.60 -22.33 6.36
N SER A 142 5.89 -23.61 6.24
CA SER A 142 5.35 -24.61 7.15
C SER A 142 5.98 -24.48 8.54
N VAL A 143 5.28 -24.97 9.57
CA VAL A 143 5.80 -24.99 10.94
C VAL A 143 7.07 -25.83 11.04
N ASP A 144 7.13 -26.95 10.32
CA ASP A 144 8.29 -27.84 10.32
C ASP A 144 9.51 -27.18 9.67
N GLU A 145 9.34 -26.47 8.56
CA GLU A 145 10.41 -25.70 7.92
C GLU A 145 10.95 -24.59 8.85
N LEU A 146 10.06 -23.85 9.50
CA LEU A 146 10.43 -22.80 10.46
C LEU A 146 11.15 -23.34 11.69
N ASN A 147 10.75 -24.51 12.19
CA ASN A 147 11.39 -25.16 13.34
C ASN A 147 12.76 -25.76 12.99
N ALA A 148 12.96 -26.19 11.74
CA ALA A 148 14.23 -26.70 11.25
C ALA A 148 15.21 -25.60 10.82
N LEU A 149 14.74 -24.36 10.66
CA LEU A 149 15.54 -23.24 10.21
C LEU A 149 16.57 -22.81 11.27
N ASP A 150 17.84 -22.79 10.89
CA ASP A 150 18.88 -22.10 11.65
C ASP A 150 18.79 -20.59 11.39
N GLY A 151 18.03 -19.90 12.24
CA GLY A 151 17.80 -18.46 12.13
C GLY A 151 19.07 -17.64 12.38
N GLU A 152 19.92 -18.04 13.32
CA GLU A 152 21.14 -17.28 13.64
C GLU A 152 22.13 -17.31 12.48
N GLU A 153 22.37 -18.49 11.90
CA GLU A 153 23.24 -18.65 10.74
C GLU A 153 22.68 -17.89 9.52
N THR A 154 21.37 -17.98 9.29
CA THR A 154 20.70 -17.24 8.21
C THR A 154 20.87 -15.72 8.36
N ALA A 155 20.78 -15.19 9.57
CA ALA A 155 21.01 -13.78 9.85
C ALA A 155 22.47 -13.39 9.71
N ARG A 156 23.40 -14.23 10.18
CA ARG A 156 24.84 -14.01 10.05
C ARG A 156 25.24 -13.93 8.58
N GLN A 157 24.82 -14.88 7.74
CA GLN A 157 25.07 -14.85 6.30
C GLN A 157 24.50 -13.59 5.63
N LEU A 158 23.32 -13.14 6.06
CA LEU A 158 22.75 -11.89 5.57
C LEU A 158 23.66 -10.70 5.89
N ILE A 159 24.11 -10.58 7.13
CA ILE A 159 24.96 -9.48 7.59
C ILE A 159 26.33 -9.53 6.89
N GLU A 160 26.93 -10.72 6.81
CA GLU A 160 28.23 -10.96 6.18
C GLU A 160 28.21 -10.73 4.66
N SER A 161 27.02 -10.80 4.02
CA SER A 161 26.89 -10.47 2.59
C SER A 161 27.31 -9.04 2.24
N GLY A 162 27.34 -8.12 3.22
CA GLY A 162 27.72 -6.72 3.03
C GLY A 162 26.77 -5.92 2.12
N SER A 163 25.64 -6.50 1.70
CA SER A 163 24.68 -5.88 0.77
C SER A 163 23.66 -4.95 1.44
N GLY A 164 23.74 -4.81 2.77
CA GLY A 164 22.86 -3.98 3.57
C GLY A 164 23.10 -2.50 3.34
N THR A 165 22.03 -1.71 3.33
CA THR A 165 22.08 -0.24 3.28
C THR A 165 21.57 0.33 4.59
N ILE A 166 22.35 1.20 5.22
CA ILE A 166 21.96 1.86 6.47
C ILE A 166 20.95 2.96 6.15
N THR A 167 19.82 2.96 6.85
CA THR A 167 18.79 3.99 6.77
C THR A 167 18.39 4.44 8.18
N PRO A 168 17.69 5.58 8.33
CA PRO A 168 17.11 5.97 9.62
C PRO A 168 16.15 4.94 10.24
N TYR A 169 15.68 3.98 9.44
CA TYR A 169 14.71 2.96 9.83
C TYR A 169 15.34 1.57 10.08
N GLY A 170 16.68 1.49 10.09
CA GLY A 170 17.43 0.24 10.23
C GLY A 170 18.27 -0.10 9.01
N VAL A 171 18.82 -1.32 8.99
CA VAL A 171 19.65 -1.82 7.89
C VAL A 171 18.79 -2.62 6.93
N VAL A 172 18.66 -2.13 5.70
CA VAL A 172 17.80 -2.74 4.68
C VAL A 172 18.57 -3.56 3.65
N TYR A 173 18.08 -4.75 3.37
CA TYR A 173 18.58 -5.70 2.39
C TYR A 173 17.52 -5.89 1.32
N ASN A 174 17.86 -5.55 0.08
CA ASN A 174 16.89 -5.52 -1.01
C ASN A 174 16.44 -6.91 -1.45
N ASN A 175 17.26 -7.96 -1.24
CA ASN A 175 16.94 -9.34 -1.61
C ASN A 175 16.61 -9.56 -3.09
N GLY A 176 17.08 -8.68 -3.98
CA GLY A 176 16.73 -8.74 -5.40
C GLY A 176 15.33 -8.23 -5.73
N MET A 177 14.62 -7.64 -4.77
CA MET A 177 13.35 -6.95 -4.99
C MET A 177 13.51 -5.86 -6.04
N LYS A 178 12.48 -5.72 -6.88
CA LYS A 178 12.36 -4.68 -7.90
C LYS A 178 11.07 -3.91 -7.66
N LEU A 179 11.14 -2.59 -7.81
CA LEU A 179 9.96 -1.75 -7.78
C LEU A 179 9.13 -2.01 -9.05
N GLU A 180 8.04 -2.76 -8.89
CA GLU A 180 7.11 -3.06 -9.97
C GLU A 180 6.09 -1.92 -10.14
N GLN A 181 5.83 -1.52 -11.38
CA GLN A 181 4.91 -0.44 -11.71
C GLN A 181 3.48 -0.99 -11.88
N VAL A 182 2.85 -1.35 -10.76
CA VAL A 182 1.48 -1.92 -10.73
C VAL A 182 0.41 -0.84 -10.89
N TYR A 183 0.62 0.32 -10.27
CA TYR A 183 -0.17 1.54 -10.43
C TYR A 183 0.51 2.47 -11.44
N ASP A 184 -0.24 2.87 -12.47
CA ASP A 184 0.25 3.67 -13.59
C ASP A 184 0.13 5.19 -13.36
N GLY A 185 -0.53 5.61 -12.27
CA GLY A 185 -0.90 7.01 -12.00
C GLY A 185 -2.33 7.36 -12.43
N ARG A 186 -3.12 6.39 -12.89
CA ARG A 186 -4.51 6.61 -13.34
C ARG A 186 -5.48 5.60 -12.77
N PHE A 187 -5.16 4.31 -12.87
CA PHE A 187 -6.06 3.22 -12.47
C PHE A 187 -5.53 2.52 -11.23
N PHE A 188 -6.17 2.78 -10.09
CA PHE A 188 -5.83 2.10 -8.85
C PHE A 188 -6.00 0.58 -9.00
N PRO A 189 -4.99 -0.22 -8.59
CA PRO A 189 -5.15 -1.67 -8.52
C PRO A 189 -6.32 -2.02 -7.60
N CYS A 190 -7.04 -3.10 -7.92
CA CYS A 190 -8.20 -3.52 -7.13
C CYS A 190 -7.79 -3.69 -5.65
N TYR A 191 -8.41 -2.96 -4.74
CA TYR A 191 -8.22 -3.13 -3.32
C TYR A 191 -9.41 -3.90 -2.76
N TRP A 192 -9.24 -5.20 -2.45
CA TRP A 192 -10.31 -6.04 -1.90
C TRP A 192 -10.51 -5.78 -0.40
N TRP A 193 -11.03 -4.61 -0.05
CA TRP A 193 -11.68 -4.45 1.26
C TRP A 193 -13.14 -4.85 1.09
N THR A 194 -13.49 -6.05 1.54
CA THR A 194 -14.88 -6.51 1.44
C THR A 194 -15.70 -5.68 2.42
N TRP A 195 -16.61 -4.81 1.97
CA TRP A 195 -18.00 -4.70 2.44
C TRP A 195 -18.83 -3.88 1.43
N MET A 196 -19.75 -4.58 0.76
CA MET A 196 -21.08 -4.12 0.31
C MET A 196 -21.23 -2.76 -0.41
N TRP A 197 -21.50 -2.87 -1.72
CA TRP A 197 -22.14 -1.91 -2.65
C TRP A 197 -21.35 -0.67 -3.07
N THR A 198 -20.60 -0.78 -4.17
CA THR A 198 -20.78 0.08 -5.35
C THR A 198 -20.28 -0.64 -6.61
N TRP A 199 -21.05 -0.50 -7.67
CA TRP A 199 -20.87 -1.13 -8.97
C TRP A 199 -19.75 -0.41 -9.72
N SER A 200 -18.56 -0.99 -9.81
CA SER A 200 -17.62 -0.59 -10.87
C SER A 200 -18.01 -1.35 -12.12
N ALA A 201 -18.60 -0.65 -13.07
CA ALA A 201 -18.83 -1.17 -14.42
C ALA A 201 -17.48 -1.57 -15.03
N CYS A 202 -17.20 -2.86 -15.06
CA CYS A 202 -16.10 -3.39 -15.85
C CYS A 202 -16.49 -3.21 -17.32
N VAL A 203 -15.96 -2.19 -18.00
CA VAL A 203 -16.15 -2.01 -19.45
C VAL A 203 -15.40 -3.14 -20.14
N ARG A 204 -16.10 -4.24 -20.38
CA ARG A 204 -15.66 -5.28 -21.30
C ARG A 204 -15.97 -4.78 -22.71
N ARG A 205 -14.94 -4.55 -23.52
CA ARG A 205 -15.12 -4.41 -24.97
C ARG A 205 -15.57 -5.77 -25.52
N GLU A 206 -16.87 -5.96 -25.66
CA GLU A 206 -17.40 -6.99 -26.55
C GLU A 206 -17.98 -6.33 -27.80
N LYS A 207 -17.44 -6.75 -28.94
CA LYS A 207 -17.90 -6.36 -30.27
C LYS A 207 -19.33 -6.88 -30.45
N THR A 208 -20.19 -5.99 -30.96
CA THR A 208 -21.46 -6.27 -31.66
C THR A 208 -22.57 -7.00 -30.88
N GLY A 209 -23.68 -6.27 -30.65
CA GLY A 209 -25.04 -6.85 -30.74
C GLY A 209 -25.90 -6.84 -29.47
N THR A 210 -26.78 -5.83 -29.38
CA THR A 210 -28.09 -5.84 -28.68
C THR A 210 -28.14 -6.12 -27.17
N THR A 211 -28.39 -5.06 -26.40
CA THR A 211 -28.66 -5.05 -24.96
C THR A 211 -30.12 -5.35 -24.64
N THR A 212 -30.38 -6.32 -23.75
CA THR A 212 -31.61 -6.41 -22.96
C THR A 212 -31.24 -6.69 -21.50
N CYS A 213 -31.54 -5.73 -20.61
CA CYS A 213 -31.32 -5.86 -19.17
C CYS A 213 -32.46 -6.67 -18.54
N ALA A 214 -32.15 -7.80 -17.91
CA ALA A 214 -33.07 -8.53 -17.05
C ALA A 214 -32.56 -8.50 -15.59
N ARG A 215 -33.42 -8.08 -14.66
CA ARG A 215 -33.17 -8.02 -13.21
C ARG A 215 -33.39 -9.41 -12.61
N SER A 216 -32.36 -10.03 -12.04
CA SER A 216 -32.51 -11.24 -11.22
C SER A 216 -32.01 -10.99 -9.80
N GLU A 217 -32.91 -11.14 -8.83
CA GLU A 217 -32.61 -11.13 -7.40
C GLU A 217 -32.21 -12.54 -6.96
N ALA A 218 -30.97 -12.74 -6.51
CA ALA A 218 -30.51 -14.00 -5.94
C ALA A 218 -30.43 -13.92 -4.41
N LYS A 219 -31.21 -14.78 -3.73
CA LYS A 219 -31.27 -14.92 -2.26
C LYS A 219 -29.98 -15.53 -1.67
N ARG A 220 -29.59 -15.01 -0.51
CA ARG A 220 -28.42 -15.38 0.32
C ARG A 220 -28.45 -16.84 0.80
N LYS A 221 -27.27 -17.47 0.90
CA LYS A 221 -26.96 -18.51 1.88
C LYS A 221 -25.70 -18.11 2.67
N PRO A 222 -25.68 -18.26 4.00
CA PRO A 222 -24.51 -17.96 4.80
C PRO A 222 -23.51 -19.13 4.71
N ARG A 223 -22.21 -18.84 4.58
CA ARG A 223 -21.15 -19.83 4.79
C ARG A 223 -20.18 -19.36 5.87
N GLN A 224 -19.88 -20.32 6.74
CA GLN A 224 -19.11 -20.20 7.96
C GLN A 224 -17.65 -19.87 7.69
N HIS A 225 -17.08 -19.08 8.61
CA HIS A 225 -15.66 -18.73 8.64
C HIS A 225 -14.79 -19.97 8.82
N LYS A 226 -13.88 -20.20 7.88
CA LYS A 226 -12.62 -20.90 8.16
C LYS A 226 -11.51 -19.87 8.04
N ALA A 227 -10.65 -19.81 9.07
CA ALA A 227 -9.48 -18.96 9.10
C ALA A 227 -8.56 -19.31 7.92
N VAL A 228 -8.41 -18.36 7.00
CA VAL A 228 -7.38 -18.37 5.96
C VAL A 228 -6.40 -17.28 6.36
N GLY A 229 -5.12 -17.62 6.46
CA GLY A 229 -4.05 -16.69 6.82
C GLY A 229 -4.07 -15.45 5.93
N VAL A 230 -3.88 -14.30 6.56
CA VAL A 230 -4.04 -12.95 5.97
C VAL A 230 -3.19 -12.74 4.70
N ASN A 231 -2.10 -13.50 4.54
CA ASN A 231 -1.18 -13.35 3.41
C ASN A 231 -1.54 -14.14 2.13
N SER A 232 -2.56 -15.00 2.15
CA SER A 232 -3.00 -15.67 0.92
C SER A 232 -3.68 -14.71 -0.07
N PHE A 233 -4.05 -13.50 0.37
CA PHE A 233 -4.77 -12.52 -0.46
C PHE A 233 -3.86 -11.79 -1.46
N ILE A 234 -2.62 -11.45 -1.09
CA ILE A 234 -1.69 -10.72 -1.95
C ILE A 234 -1.15 -11.63 -3.07
N GLN A 235 -0.80 -12.87 -2.75
CA GLN A 235 -0.41 -13.85 -3.77
C GLN A 235 -1.56 -14.20 -4.72
N HIS A 236 -2.80 -14.26 -4.23
CA HIS A 236 -3.97 -14.52 -5.07
C HIS A 236 -4.28 -13.34 -6.00
N GLN A 237 -3.99 -12.09 -5.59
CA GLN A 237 -4.13 -10.93 -6.48
C GLN A 237 -3.09 -10.89 -7.60
N LEU A 238 -1.82 -11.17 -7.30
CA LEU A 238 -0.76 -11.25 -8.31
C LEU A 238 -0.95 -12.45 -9.26
N SER A 239 -1.48 -13.57 -8.75
CA SER A 239 -1.80 -14.75 -9.56
C SER A 239 -2.96 -14.52 -10.53
N ILE A 240 -4.01 -13.78 -10.13
CA ILE A 240 -5.12 -13.43 -11.02
C ILE A 240 -4.67 -12.45 -12.13
N GLN A 241 -3.78 -11.50 -11.82
CA GLN A 241 -3.24 -10.57 -12.82
C GLN A 241 -2.42 -11.28 -13.91
N ARG A 242 -1.67 -12.34 -13.57
CA ARG A 242 -0.94 -13.17 -14.54
C ARG A 242 -1.83 -14.04 -15.44
N LEU A 243 -3.07 -14.30 -15.05
CA LEU A 243 -4.05 -15.06 -15.85
C LEU A 243 -4.85 -14.19 -16.82
N LEU A 244 -4.70 -12.86 -16.76
CA LEU A 244 -5.42 -11.89 -17.60
C LEU A 244 -4.52 -11.14 -18.61
N LEU A 245 -3.25 -11.55 -18.73
CA LEU A 245 -2.32 -11.21 -19.82
C LEU A 245 -2.12 -12.43 -20.72
#